data_AF-A0A2N2VHD3-F1
#
_entry.id   AF-A0A2N2VHD3-F1
#
_cell.length_a   1.000
_cell.length_b   1.000
_cell.length_c   1.000
_cell.angle_alpha   90.00
_cell.angle_beta   90.00
_cell.angle_gamma   90.00
#
_symmetry.space_group_name_H-M   'P 1'
#
loop_
_entity.id
_entity.type
_entity.pdbx_description
1 polymer ?
#
loop_
_entity_poly.entity_id
_entity_poly.type
_entity_poly.pdbx_seq_one_letter_code
_entity_poly.pdbx_strand_id
1 'polypeptide(L)' 'MSQGYFVDWDGNIRSTDAPGRGYRCEVDPVARYVAVLGKYGTVAHESSFYRTLEEVAKAGITACLVDEAGNPITP' A
#
# COMPACT_ATOMS: atom_id res chain seq x y z
N MET A 1 3.35 9.33 10.10
CA MET A 1 3.12 8.18 9.20
C MET A 1 3.93 8.47 7.94
N SER A 2 4.71 7.51 7.46
CA SER A 2 5.44 7.67 6.19
C SER A 2 4.46 7.46 5.05
N GLN A 3 4.19 8.52 4.29
CA GLN A 3 3.35 8.44 3.09
C GLN A 3 4.08 7.69 1.98
N GLY A 4 3.39 6.76 1.32
CA GLY A 4 3.87 6.07 0.14
C GLY A 4 2.86 5.04 -0.35
N TYR A 5 3.34 4.04 -1.06
CA TYR A 5 2.56 3.09 -1.82
C TYR A 5 3.01 1.66 -1.54
N PHE A 6 2.08 0.72 -1.68
CA PHE A 6 2.32 -0.71 -1.60
C PHE A 6 1.34 -1.44 -2.53
N VAL A 7 1.60 -2.72 -2.79
CA VAL A 7 0.69 -3.57 -3.53
C VAL A 7 -0.10 -4.43 -2.55
N ASP A 8 -1.42 -4.37 -2.61
CA ASP A 8 -2.30 -5.18 -1.76
C ASP A 8 -2.40 -6.64 -2.24
N TRP A 9 -3.13 -7.46 -1.49
CA TRP A 9 -3.33 -8.87 -1.83
C TRP A 9 -4.10 -9.09 -3.15
N ASP A 10 -4.91 -8.10 -3.55
CA ASP A 10 -5.68 -8.11 -4.79
C ASP A 10 -4.84 -7.62 -5.99
N GLY A 11 -3.57 -7.27 -5.77
CA GLY A 11 -2.67 -6.80 -6.81
C GLY A 11 -2.92 -5.34 -7.21
N ASN A 12 -3.56 -4.54 -6.36
CA ASN A 12 -3.76 -3.11 -6.57
C ASN A 12 -2.69 -2.29 -5.85
N ILE A 13 -2.30 -1.16 -6.43
CA ILE A 13 -1.50 -0.17 -5.72
C ILE A 13 -2.42 0.59 -4.78
N ARG A 14 -2.02 0.70 -3.51
CA ARG A 14 -2.70 1.50 -2.49
C ARG A 14 -1.76 2.48 -1.84
N SER A 15 -2.31 3.61 -1.39
CA SER A 15 -1.61 4.53 -0.50
C SER A 15 -1.57 3.97 0.92
N THR A 16 -0.46 4.17 1.62
CA THR A 16 -0.35 3.86 3.06
C THR A 16 -1.33 4.65 3.93
N ASP A 17 -1.85 5.77 3.43
CA ASP A 17 -2.87 6.58 4.12
C ASP A 17 -4.30 6.09 3.84
N ALA A 18 -4.49 5.32 2.77
CA ALA A 18 -5.77 4.78 2.33
C ALA A 18 -5.64 3.28 1.98
N PRO A 19 -5.28 2.42 2.95
CA PRO A 19 -5.07 0.99 2.70
C PRO A 19 -6.37 0.20 2.46
N GLY A 20 -7.52 0.87 2.56
CA GLY A 20 -8.84 0.29 2.33
C GLY A 20 -9.52 -0.22 3.60
N ARG A 21 -10.87 -0.25 3.55
CA ARG A 21 -11.83 -0.88 4.48
C ARG A 21 -11.32 -1.22 5.90
N GLY A 22 -11.01 -0.18 6.68
CA GLY A 22 -10.73 -0.32 8.12
C GLY A 22 -9.37 -0.93 8.46
N TYR A 23 -8.48 -1.05 7.47
CA TYR A 23 -7.08 -1.35 7.68
C TYR A 23 -6.28 -0.09 8.01
N ARG A 24 -5.12 -0.29 8.62
CA ARG A 24 -4.10 0.76 8.83
C ARG A 24 -2.72 0.23 8.43
N CYS A 25 -1.82 1.12 8.03
CA CYS A 25 -0.45 0.74 7.72
C CYS A 25 0.51 1.09 8.85
N GLU A 26 1.41 0.17 9.18
CA GLU A 26 2.68 0.47 9.84
C GLU A 26 3.79 0.33 8.80
N VAL A 27 4.61 1.38 8.68
CA VAL A 27 5.60 1.49 7.61
C VAL A 27 6.99 1.59 8.23
N ASP A 28 7.90 0.75 7.76
CA ASP A 28 9.34 0.89 7.99
C ASP A 28 10.01 1.35 6.69
N PRO A 29 10.32 2.65 6.54
CA PRO A 29 10.93 3.17 5.33
C PRO A 29 12.41 2.79 5.17
N VAL A 30 13.08 2.33 6.23
CA VAL A 30 14.48 1.85 6.19
C VAL A 30 14.51 0.44 5.64
N ALA A 31 13.64 -0.44 6.16
CA ALA A 31 13.47 -1.81 5.69
C ALA A 31 12.66 -1.91 4.38
N ARG A 32 12.06 -0.80 3.91
CA ARG A 32 11.12 -0.75 2.78
C ARG A 32 9.97 -1.72 2.94
N TYR A 33 9.32 -1.67 4.10
CA TYR A 33 8.30 -2.63 4.50
C TYR A 33 7.01 -1.92 4.93
N VAL A 34 5.88 -2.54 4.61
CA VAL A 34 4.53 -2.15 5.05
C VAL A 34 3.84 -3.36 5.67
N ALA A 35 3.42 -3.23 6.92
CA ALA A 35 2.42 -4.09 7.55
C ALA A 35 1.05 -3.45 7.42
N VAL A 36 0.11 -4.15 6.80
CA VAL A 36 -1.31 -3.78 6.76
C VAL A 36 -2.00 -4.50 7.91
N LEU A 37 -2.51 -3.74 8.88
CA LEU A 37 -3.11 -4.28 10.09
C LEU A 37 -4.63 -4.08 10.07
N GLY A 38 -5.34 -5.12 10.50
CA GLY A 38 -6.78 -5.02 10.77
C GLY A 38 -7.09 -4.22 12.03
N LYS A 39 -8.39 -4.03 12.29
CA LYS A 39 -8.93 -3.26 13.42
C LYS A 39 -8.31 -3.61 14.79
N TYR A 40 -7.96 -4.87 15.01
CA TYR A 40 -7.44 -5.37 16.29
C TYR A 40 -5.91 -5.48 16.32
N GLY A 41 -5.20 -4.93 15.34
CA GLY A 41 -3.73 -4.95 15.29
C GLY A 41 -3.12 -6.26 14.78
N THR A 42 -3.94 -7.19 14.27
CA THR A 42 -3.44 -8.37 13.57
C THR A 42 -2.94 -7.99 12.18
N VAL A 43 -1.75 -8.46 11.81
CA VAL A 43 -1.21 -8.31 10.46
C VAL A 43 -2.09 -9.10 9.49
N ALA A 44 -2.70 -8.39 8.54
CA ALA A 44 -3.52 -8.96 7.49
C ALA A 44 -2.69 -9.21 6.23
N HIS A 45 -1.76 -8.30 5.92
CA HIS A 45 -0.94 -8.36 4.72
C HIS A 45 0.40 -7.64 4.94
N GLU A 46 1.45 -8.13 4.30
CA GLU A 46 2.78 -7.52 4.31
C GLU A 46 3.21 -7.25 2.88
N SER A 47 3.79 -6.07 2.63
CA SER A 47 4.25 -5.67 1.30
C SER A 47 5.53 -4.86 1.37
N SER A 48 6.24 -4.79 0.24
CA SER A 48 7.26 -3.77 0.03
C SER A 48 6.65 -2.36 0.03
N PHE A 49 7.39 -1.43 0.64
CA PHE A 49 7.09 0.00 0.65
C PHE A 49 7.79 0.71 -0.51
N TYR A 50 7.04 1.52 -1.22
CA TYR A 50 7.52 2.42 -2.28
C TYR A 50 7.17 3.85 -1.89
N ARG A 51 8.11 4.79 -2.00
CA ARG A 51 7.85 6.20 -1.65
C ARG A 51 6.96 6.88 -2.66
N THR A 52 7.08 6.50 -3.94
CA THR A 52 6.37 7.12 -5.05
C THR A 52 5.88 6.06 -6.04
N LEU A 53 4.88 6.41 -6.85
CA LEU A 53 4.43 5.56 -7.95
C LEU A 53 5.53 5.31 -9.00
N GLU A 54 6.49 6.23 -9.14
CA GLU A 54 7.66 6.01 -9.99
C GLU A 54 8.55 4.88 -9.47
N GLU A 55 8.72 4.75 -8.15
CA GLU A 55 9.45 3.62 -7.56
C GLU A 55 8.69 2.30 -7.80
N VAL A 56 7.36 2.32 -7.74
CA VAL A 56 6.52 1.16 -8.08
C VAL A 56 6.73 0.76 -9.54
N ALA A 57 6.68 1.72 -10.47
CA ALA A 57 6.91 1.48 -11.89
C ALA A 57 8.34 0.98 -12.18
N LYS A 58 9.37 1.54 -11.52
CA LYS A 58 10.76 1.08 -11.63
C LYS A 58 10.95 -0.35 -11.12
N ALA A 59 10.11 -0.80 -10.19
CA ALA A 59 10.08 -2.19 -9.74
C ALA A 59 9.38 -3.14 -10.74
N GLY A 60 8.88 -2.63 -11.87
CA GLY A 60 8.21 -3.42 -12.91
C GLY A 60 6.75 -3.73 -12.59
N ILE A 61 6.16 -3.05 -11.60
CA ILE A 61 4.77 -3.28 -11.18
C ILE A 61 3.85 -2.41 -12.03
N THR A 62 2.88 -3.06 -12.71
CA THR A 62 1.90 -2.42 -13.61
C THR A 62 0.47 -2.44 -13.04
N ALA A 63 0.33 -2.59 -11.73
CA ALA A 63 -0.94 -2.61 -11.01
C ALA A 63 -1.67 -1.26 -11.09
N CYS A 64 -3.00 -1.27 -10.96
CA CYS A 64 -3.80 -0.05 -10.93
C CYS A 64 -3.75 0.60 -9.54
N LEU A 65 -3.60 1.92 -9.50
CA LEU A 65 -3.84 2.69 -8.27
C LEU A 65 -5.33 2.73 -7.99
N VAL A 66 -5.73 2.44 -6.74
CA VAL A 66 -7.14 2.42 -6.33
C VAL A 66 -7.39 3.26 -5.08
N ASP A 67 -8.64 3.72 -4.93
CA ASP A 67 -9.14 4.36 -3.71
C ASP A 67 -9.42 3.36 -2.57
N GLU A 68 -9.91 3.85 -1.42
CA GLU A 68 -10.28 3.00 -0.28
C GLU A 68 -11.35 1.94 -0.59
N ALA A 69 -12.21 2.20 -1.57
CA ALA A 69 -13.27 1.29 -2.00
C ALA A 69 -12.77 0.26 -3.03
N GLY A 70 -11.57 0.45 -3.59
CA GLY A 70 -10.98 -0.39 -4.63
C GLY A 70 -11.29 0.07 -6.05
N ASN A 71 -11.80 1.29 -6.24
CA ASN A 71 -12.04 1.83 -7.57
C ASN A 71 -10.74 2.39 -8.15
N PRO A 72 -10.45 2.16 -9.45
CA PRO A 72 -9.30 2.78 -10.09
C PRO A 72 -9.33 4.29 -9.99
N ILE A 73 -8.19 4.88 -9.63
CA ILE A 73 -7.99 6.32 -9.64
C ILE A 73 -6.79 6.67 -10.52
N THR A 74 -6.91 7.74 -11.28
CA THR A 74 -5.77 8.32 -11.96
C THR A 74 -4.84 8.98 -10.94
N PRO A 75 -3.51 8.79 -11.06
CA PRO A 75 -2.53 9.52 -10.27
C PRO A 75 -2.65 11.04 -10.38
#